data_AF-A0A7S3XQ87-F1
#
_entry.id   AF-A0A7S3XQ87-F1
#
_cell.length_a   1.000
_cell.length_b   1.000
_cell.length_c   1.000
_cell.angle_alpha   90.00
_cell.angle_beta   90.00
_cell.angle_gamma   90.00
#
_symmetry.space_group_name_H-M   'P 1'
#
loop_
_entity.id
_entity.type
_entity.pdbx_description
1 polymer ?
#
loop_
_entity_poly.entity_id
_entity_poly.type
_entity_poly.pdbx_seq_one_letter_code
_entity_poly.pdbx_strand_id
1 'polypeptide(L)'
;RGARFLLGETVEKVEVVGGRVHASLASGKRVAAEALLYCMGRQSNTDALDLHHLAGGQGLAHDRRGLLQVNDFYQTSLPHVYAAGDVIGYPALASTSMEQGRRASLHMWGDIRQHESSADTGKEGGGGGGGNTPQQALEAERRKVKSVRSADGFLGRLNEQCF
;
A
#
# COMPACT_ATOMS: atom_id res chain seq x y z
N ARG A 1 30.86 -9.13 7.73
CA ARG A 1 30.44 -10.10 8.79
C ARG A 1 29.80 -9.29 9.91
N GLY A 2 28.60 -9.62 10.40
CA GLY A 2 28.06 -8.95 11.59
C GLY A 2 26.54 -8.77 11.74
N ALA A 3 25.69 -9.41 10.92
CA ALA A 3 24.24 -9.34 11.11
C ALA A 3 23.68 -10.70 11.54
N ARG A 4 22.77 -10.71 12.52
CA ARG A 4 22.03 -11.90 12.94
C ARG A 4 20.58 -11.76 12.48
N PHE A 5 20.17 -12.64 11.57
CA PHE A 5 18.80 -12.69 11.08
C PHE A 5 18.02 -13.76 11.87
N LEU A 6 16.93 -13.34 12.50
CA LEU A 6 16.01 -14.22 13.21
C LEU A 6 14.75 -14.39 12.34
N LEU A 7 14.89 -15.16 11.26
CA LEU A 7 13.79 -15.43 10.32
C LEU A 7 12.78 -16.41 10.94
N GLY A 8 11.52 -16.30 10.54
CA GLY A 8 10.43 -17.14 11.05
C GLY A 8 9.96 -16.80 12.47
N GLU A 9 10.55 -15.77 13.09
CA GLU A 9 10.11 -15.25 14.38
C GLU A 9 9.02 -14.19 14.18
N THR A 10 8.04 -14.18 15.09
CA THR A 10 7.05 -13.12 15.21
C THR A 10 7.33 -12.34 16.49
N VAL A 11 7.41 -11.00 16.39
CA VAL A 11 7.51 -10.13 17.56
C VAL A 11 6.12 -10.02 18.19
N GLU A 12 5.98 -10.40 19.46
CA GLU A 12 4.71 -10.37 20.18
C GLU A 12 4.58 -9.13 21.07
N LYS A 13 5.69 -8.72 21.67
CA LYS A 13 5.71 -7.60 22.61
C LYS A 13 7.03 -6.84 22.52
N VAL A 14 6.95 -5.52 22.57
CA VAL A 14 8.10 -4.64 22.74
C VAL A 14 7.86 -3.79 23.98
N GLU A 15 8.87 -3.70 24.84
CA GLU A 15 8.82 -2.90 26.06
C GLU A 15 10.17 -2.25 26.34
N VAL A 16 10.15 -1.09 26.99
CA VAL A 16 11.38 -0.41 27.46
C VAL A 16 11.55 -0.70 28.94
N VAL A 17 12.64 -1.37 29.30
CA VAL A 17 12.96 -1.74 30.69
C VAL A 17 14.38 -1.30 30.98
N GLY A 18 14.56 -0.50 32.03
CA GLY A 18 15.90 -0.01 32.43
C GLY A 18 16.63 0.75 31.33
N GLY A 19 15.91 1.48 30.48
CA GLY A 19 16.48 2.25 29.37
C GLY A 19 16.90 1.43 28.14
N ARG A 20 16.57 0.12 28.09
CA ARG A 20 16.80 -0.74 26.93
C ARG A 20 15.48 -1.22 26.34
N VAL A 21 15.47 -1.47 25.04
CA VAL A 21 14.32 -2.07 24.35
C VAL A 21 14.41 -3.59 24.45
N HIS A 22 13.34 -4.22 24.91
CA HIS A 22 13.17 -5.66 24.99
C HIS A 22 12.06 -6.11 24.03
N ALA A 23 12.41 -6.89 23.02
CA ALA A 23 11.46 -7.55 22.13
C ALA A 23 11.29 -9.02 22.53
N SER A 24 10.06 -9.42 22.85
CA SER A 24 9.68 -10.82 23.09
C SER A 24 9.15 -11.43 21.80
N LEU A 25 9.66 -12.61 21.45
CA LEU A 25 9.30 -13.34 20.24
C LEU A 25 8.36 -14.51 20.60
N ALA A 26 7.52 -14.92 19.65
CA ALA A 26 6.57 -16.03 19.82
C ALA A 26 7.23 -17.38 20.16
N SER A 27 8.52 -17.55 19.82
CA SER A 27 9.30 -18.72 20.25
C SER A 27 9.69 -18.71 21.73
N GLY A 28 9.36 -17.65 22.48
CA GLY A 28 9.78 -17.41 23.85
C GLY A 28 11.15 -16.73 23.98
N LYS A 29 11.88 -16.53 22.87
CA LYS A 29 13.15 -15.80 22.86
C LYS A 29 12.95 -14.33 23.18
N ARG A 30 13.96 -13.71 23.78
CA ARG A 30 14.00 -12.26 24.04
C ARG A 30 15.23 -11.64 23.40
N VAL A 31 15.04 -10.49 22.77
CA VAL A 31 16.11 -9.68 22.19
C VAL A 31 16.14 -8.35 22.93
N ALA A 32 17.29 -8.02 23.52
CA ALA A 32 17.53 -6.73 24.16
C ALA A 32 18.46 -5.88 23.29
N ALA A 33 18.14 -4.61 23.12
CA ALA A 33 18.91 -3.66 22.33
C ALA A 33 18.79 -2.25 22.92
N GLU A 34 19.66 -1.34 22.47
CA GLU A 34 19.60 0.08 22.84
C GLU A 34 18.56 0.84 22.03
N ALA A 35 18.31 0.38 20.79
CA ALA A 35 17.31 0.92 19.89
C ALA A 35 16.61 -0.19 19.13
N LEU A 36 15.38 0.08 18.69
CA LEU A 36 14.59 -0.79 17.82
C LEU A 36 14.12 0.01 16.61
N LEU A 37 14.38 -0.52 15.42
CA LEU A 37 13.89 0.01 14.15
C LEU A 37 12.74 -0.88 13.66
N TYR A 38 11.56 -0.28 13.47
CA TYR A 38 10.36 -0.97 12.98
C TYR A 38 10.13 -0.68 11.50
N CYS A 39 10.28 -1.71 10.65
CA CYS A 39 10.15 -1.60 9.19
C CYS A 39 9.20 -2.65 8.62
N MET A 40 8.01 -2.83 9.22
CA MET A 40 7.04 -3.87 8.80
C MET A 40 6.17 -3.48 7.60
N GLY A 41 6.34 -2.28 7.05
CA GLY A 41 5.61 -1.80 5.90
C GLY A 41 5.23 -0.33 6.01
N ARG A 42 4.40 0.11 5.08
CA ARG A 42 3.88 1.48 4.99
C ARG A 42 2.35 1.44 4.87
N GLN A 43 1.71 2.46 5.43
CA GLN A 43 0.28 2.74 5.31
C GLN A 43 0.11 4.10 4.65
N SER A 44 -0.98 4.27 3.91
CA SER A 44 -1.25 5.53 3.22
C SER A 44 -1.80 6.56 4.18
N ASN A 45 -1.38 7.81 4.00
CA ASN A 45 -1.70 8.90 4.91
C ASN A 45 -2.94 9.67 4.43
N THR A 46 -4.13 9.08 4.63
CA THR A 46 -5.40 9.65 4.16
C THR A 46 -6.39 9.98 5.27
N ASP A 47 -6.15 9.49 6.50
CA ASP A 47 -7.06 9.65 7.64
C ASP A 47 -7.38 11.11 7.96
N ALA A 48 -6.41 12.03 7.76
CA ALA A 48 -6.56 13.45 8.08
C ALA A 48 -7.12 14.30 6.92
N LEU A 49 -7.38 13.72 5.74
CA LEU A 49 -7.71 14.48 4.53
C LEU A 49 -9.21 14.82 4.37
N ASP A 50 -10.03 14.56 5.38
CA ASP A 50 -11.49 14.77 5.39
C ASP A 50 -12.17 14.40 4.07
N LEU A 51 -11.76 13.24 3.52
CA LEU A 51 -12.09 12.83 2.16
C LEU A 51 -13.61 12.76 1.91
N HIS A 52 -14.38 12.46 2.95
CA HIS A 52 -15.83 12.35 2.89
C HIS A 52 -16.52 13.69 2.55
N HIS A 53 -15.89 14.83 2.87
CA HIS A 53 -16.51 16.14 2.70
C HIS A 53 -16.07 16.91 1.44
N LEU A 54 -15.12 16.37 0.67
CA LEU A 54 -14.49 17.06 -0.47
C LEU A 54 -15.47 17.59 -1.55
N ALA A 55 -16.61 16.94 -1.76
CA ALA A 55 -17.57 17.30 -2.81
C ALA A 55 -19.01 17.41 -2.26
N GLY A 56 -19.22 18.24 -1.24
CA GLY A 56 -20.55 18.54 -0.71
C GLY A 56 -21.28 17.31 -0.15
N GLY A 57 -20.52 16.35 0.39
CA GLY A 57 -21.03 15.10 0.96
C GLY A 57 -21.02 13.87 0.03
N GLN A 58 -20.57 13.99 -1.22
CA GLN A 58 -20.34 12.81 -2.08
C GLN A 58 -19.02 12.09 -1.77
N GLY A 59 -18.00 12.86 -1.35
CA GLY A 59 -16.76 12.38 -0.75
C GLY A 59 -15.94 11.35 -1.54
N LEU A 60 -14.83 10.94 -0.94
CA LEU A 60 -14.05 9.76 -1.32
C LEU A 60 -13.93 8.84 -0.11
N ALA A 61 -13.93 7.54 -0.37
CA ALA A 61 -13.63 6.52 0.62
C ALA A 61 -12.24 5.91 0.35
N HIS A 62 -11.55 5.55 1.41
CA HIS A 62 -10.33 4.75 1.35
C HIS A 62 -10.56 3.36 1.95
N ASP A 63 -9.71 2.40 1.60
CA ASP A 63 -9.75 1.07 2.21
C ASP A 63 -9.17 1.06 3.65
N ARG A 64 -9.08 -0.13 4.25
CA ARG A 64 -8.52 -0.30 5.61
C ARG A 64 -7.04 0.08 5.75
N ARG A 65 -6.32 0.21 4.64
CA ARG A 65 -4.91 0.63 4.59
C ARG A 65 -4.76 2.09 4.15
N GLY A 66 -5.87 2.84 4.08
CA GLY A 66 -5.88 4.23 3.63
C GLY A 66 -5.73 4.39 2.11
N LEU A 67 -5.95 3.33 1.32
CA LEU A 67 -5.77 3.38 -0.14
C LEU A 67 -7.00 3.95 -0.85
N LEU A 68 -6.75 4.84 -1.81
CA LEU A 68 -7.77 5.39 -2.70
C LEU A 68 -7.94 4.53 -3.95
N GLN A 69 -9.19 4.38 -4.38
CA GLN A 69 -9.50 3.74 -5.65
C GLN A 69 -9.38 4.75 -6.79
N VAL A 70 -8.72 4.31 -7.87
CA VAL A 70 -8.52 5.10 -9.09
C VAL A 70 -8.66 4.23 -10.33
N ASN A 71 -8.92 4.86 -11.48
CA ASN A 71 -8.89 4.23 -12.79
C ASN A 71 -7.47 4.21 -13.42
N ASP A 72 -7.36 3.78 -14.68
CA ASP A 72 -6.09 3.68 -15.43
C ASP A 72 -5.38 5.03 -15.68
N PHE A 73 -6.11 6.13 -15.46
CA PHE A 73 -5.61 7.50 -15.54
C PHE A 73 -5.35 8.12 -14.17
N TYR A 74 -5.40 7.32 -13.10
CA TYR A 74 -5.20 7.74 -11.72
C TYR A 74 -6.24 8.76 -11.24
N GLN A 75 -7.41 8.76 -11.87
CA GLN A 75 -8.56 9.56 -11.49
C GLN A 75 -9.43 8.79 -10.50
N THR A 76 -9.90 9.47 -9.45
CA THR A 76 -10.82 8.90 -8.47
C THR A 76 -12.26 8.86 -9.00
N SER A 77 -13.24 8.44 -8.19
CA SER A 77 -14.66 8.56 -8.53
C SER A 77 -15.14 10.00 -8.66
N LEU A 78 -14.42 10.97 -8.08
CA LEU A 78 -14.67 12.39 -8.29
C LEU A 78 -13.86 12.87 -9.51
N PRO A 79 -14.50 13.36 -10.59
CA PRO A 79 -13.81 13.67 -11.85
C PRO A 79 -12.69 14.72 -11.74
N HIS A 80 -12.77 15.59 -10.73
CA HIS A 80 -11.81 16.66 -10.48
C HIS A 80 -10.72 16.27 -9.46
N VAL A 81 -10.72 15.04 -8.95
CA VAL A 81 -9.75 14.56 -7.97
C VAL A 81 -8.97 13.38 -8.53
N TYR A 82 -7.64 13.49 -8.45
CA TYR A 82 -6.67 12.47 -8.87
C TYR A 82 -5.81 12.07 -7.69
N ALA A 83 -5.28 10.86 -7.72
CA ALA A 83 -4.42 10.34 -6.68
C ALA A 83 -3.29 9.50 -7.28
N ALA A 84 -2.07 9.69 -6.82
CA ALA A 84 -0.88 9.00 -7.33
C ALA A 84 0.09 8.67 -6.20
N GLY A 85 0.94 7.68 -6.44
CA GLY A 85 1.94 7.19 -5.50
C GLY A 85 1.39 6.22 -4.46
N ASP A 86 2.01 6.20 -3.28
CA ASP A 86 1.68 5.28 -2.20
C ASP A 86 0.18 5.24 -1.84
N VAL A 87 -0.52 6.37 -1.98
CA VAL A 87 -1.94 6.48 -1.65
C VAL A 87 -2.86 5.62 -2.51
N ILE A 88 -2.43 5.19 -3.69
CA ILE A 88 -3.19 4.27 -4.57
C ILE A 88 -2.65 2.84 -4.53
N GLY A 89 -1.64 2.59 -3.69
CA GLY A 89 -1.08 1.27 -3.45
C GLY A 89 0.09 0.91 -4.38
N TYR A 90 0.20 -0.37 -4.71
CA TYR A 90 1.33 -0.89 -5.46
C TYR A 90 1.32 -0.40 -6.93
N PRO A 91 2.47 -0.05 -7.52
CA PRO A 91 3.82 -0.03 -6.95
C PRO A 91 4.15 1.27 -6.19
N ALA A 92 4.52 1.12 -4.91
CA ALA A 92 4.83 2.22 -3.99
C ALA A 92 6.32 2.60 -4.02
N LEU A 93 6.79 3.09 -5.18
CA LEU A 93 8.15 3.57 -5.41
C LEU A 93 8.15 5.03 -5.85
N ALA A 94 9.22 5.76 -5.57
CA ALA A 94 9.30 7.18 -5.96
C ALA A 94 9.22 7.39 -7.48
N SER A 95 9.93 6.56 -8.27
CA SER A 95 9.92 6.65 -9.74
C SER A 95 8.55 6.33 -10.34
N THR A 96 7.87 5.30 -9.81
CA THR A 96 6.52 4.96 -10.26
C THR A 96 5.52 6.04 -9.87
N SER A 97 5.65 6.61 -8.66
CA SER A 97 4.81 7.72 -8.20
C SER A 97 4.95 8.96 -9.08
N MET A 98 6.18 9.28 -9.51
CA MET A 98 6.43 10.39 -10.45
C MET A 98 5.74 10.16 -11.80
N GLU A 99 5.86 8.95 -12.37
CA GLU A 99 5.20 8.66 -13.65
C GLU A 99 3.67 8.63 -13.54
N GLN A 100 3.13 8.10 -12.43
CA GLN A 100 1.70 8.14 -12.13
C GLN A 100 1.20 9.60 -12.07
N GLY A 101 1.91 10.47 -11.35
CA GLY A 101 1.58 11.89 -11.27
C GLY A 101 1.66 12.59 -12.63
N ARG A 102 2.68 12.28 -13.45
CA ARG A 102 2.79 12.82 -14.81
C ARG A 102 1.59 12.42 -15.68
N ARG A 103 1.19 11.13 -15.64
CA ARG A 103 0.04 10.61 -16.38
C ARG A 103 -1.28 11.22 -15.92
N ALA A 104 -1.48 11.37 -14.61
CA ALA A 104 -2.65 12.03 -14.03
C ALA A 104 -2.78 13.47 -14.55
N SER A 105 -1.67 14.23 -14.54
CA SER A 105 -1.64 15.62 -15.02
C SER A 105 -1.92 15.73 -16.53
N LEU A 106 -1.37 14.82 -17.34
CA LEU A 106 -1.65 14.80 -18.78
C LEU A 106 -3.13 14.51 -19.08
N HIS A 107 -3.71 13.52 -18.39
CA HIS A 107 -5.13 13.21 -18.52
C HIS A 107 -6.00 14.39 -18.08
N MET A 108 -5.65 15.06 -16.98
CA MET A 108 -6.36 16.26 -16.51
C MET A 108 -6.38 17.39 -17.55
N TRP A 109 -5.31 17.54 -18.33
CA TRP A 109 -5.21 18.56 -19.39
C TRP A 109 -5.77 18.11 -20.75
N GLY A 110 -6.26 16.87 -20.86
CA GLY A 110 -6.78 16.31 -22.11
C GLY A 110 -5.70 15.82 -23.10
N ASP A 111 -4.43 15.75 -22.70
CA ASP A 111 -3.35 15.18 -23.52
C ASP A 111 -3.27 13.67 -23.31
N ILE A 112 -4.18 12.93 -23.95
CA ILE A 112 -4.24 11.47 -23.85
C ILE A 112 -3.39 10.86 -24.97
N ARG A 113 -2.07 10.79 -24.78
CA ARG A 113 -1.26 9.85 -25.58
C ARG A 113 -1.52 8.45 -25.09
N GLN A 114 -2.37 7.70 -25.79
CA GLN A 114 -2.56 6.29 -25.51
C GLN A 114 -1.27 5.54 -25.82
N HIS A 115 -0.61 5.00 -24.79
CA HIS A 115 0.40 3.98 -24.98
C HIS A 115 -0.33 2.65 -24.94
N GLU A 116 -0.78 2.17 -26.10
CA GLU A 116 -1.19 0.77 -26.24
C GLU A 116 0.00 -0.08 -25.81
N SER A 117 -0.17 -0.87 -24.74
CA SER A 117 0.73 -1.98 -24.47
C SER A 117 0.41 -3.07 -25.49
N SER A 118 0.93 -2.92 -26.71
CA SER A 118 0.93 -3.95 -27.73
C SER A 118 1.87 -5.08 -27.28
N ALA A 119 1.34 -5.98 -26.46
CA ALA A 119 1.82 -7.34 -26.42
C ALA A 119 1.38 -8.01 -27.73
N ASP A 120 2.28 -7.99 -28.71
CA ASP A 120 2.17 -8.79 -29.93
C ASP A 120 1.92 -10.26 -29.58
N THR A 121 0.72 -10.74 -29.89
CA THR A 121 0.48 -12.14 -30.21
C THR A 121 -0.67 -12.19 -31.21
N GLY A 122 -0.34 -12.40 -32.48
CA GLY A 122 -1.32 -12.74 -33.49
C GLY A 122 -2.09 -14.00 -33.12
N LYS A 123 -3.42 -13.92 -33.18
CA LYS A 123 -4.29 -14.95 -33.77
C LYS A 123 -5.74 -14.46 -33.87
N GLU A 124 -6.33 -14.77 -35.00
CA GLU A 124 -7.69 -14.46 -35.43
C GLU A 124 -8.77 -15.14 -34.56
N GLY A 125 -9.92 -14.46 -34.44
CA GLY A 125 -11.25 -15.09 -34.42
C GLY A 125 -11.87 -15.42 -33.05
N GLY A 126 -13.08 -14.89 -32.83
CA GLY A 126 -14.11 -15.51 -31.99
C GLY A 126 -14.48 -14.73 -30.71
N GLY A 127 -15.76 -14.41 -30.56
CA GLY A 127 -16.30 -13.59 -29.47
C GLY A 127 -16.40 -14.30 -28.12
N GLY A 128 -16.75 -13.51 -27.10
CA GLY A 128 -17.05 -13.99 -25.75
C GLY A 128 -16.54 -13.04 -24.68
N GLY A 129 -17.43 -12.19 -24.15
CA GLY A 129 -17.14 -11.28 -23.05
C GLY A 129 -16.71 -12.02 -21.77
N GLY A 130 -15.74 -11.43 -21.07
CA GLY A 130 -15.23 -11.94 -19.80
C GLY A 130 -13.73 -11.65 -19.60
N GLY A 131 -13.29 -10.42 -19.85
CA GLY A 131 -11.90 -10.03 -19.66
C GLY A 131 -11.64 -9.65 -18.21
N ASN A 132 -10.79 -10.42 -17.53
CA ASN A 132 -10.30 -10.07 -16.19
C ASN A 132 -9.54 -8.74 -16.25
N THR A 133 -9.90 -7.79 -15.38
CA THR A 133 -9.16 -6.52 -15.23
C THR A 133 -7.72 -6.79 -14.78
N PRO A 134 -6.75 -5.91 -15.07
CA PRO A 134 -5.38 -6.01 -14.55
C PRO A 134 -5.33 -6.15 -13.01
N GLN A 135 -6.33 -5.60 -12.31
CA GLN A 135 -6.57 -5.79 -10.88
C GLN A 135 -6.86 -7.25 -10.50
N GLN A 136 -7.70 -7.97 -11.27
CA GLN A 136 -8.03 -9.38 -11.01
C GLN A 136 -6.84 -10.32 -11.28
N ALA A 137 -5.99 -9.99 -12.26
CA ALA A 137 -4.74 -10.72 -12.50
C ALA A 137 -3.72 -10.54 -11.34
N LEU A 138 -3.70 -9.35 -10.73
CA LEU A 138 -2.84 -9.05 -9.58
C LEU A 138 -3.39 -9.62 -8.25
N GLU A 139 -4.71 -9.75 -8.15
CA GLU A 139 -5.39 -10.43 -7.02
C GLU A 139 -5.05 -11.93 -6.96
N ALA A 140 -4.78 -12.55 -8.12
CA ALA A 140 -4.32 -13.94 -8.20
C ALA A 140 -2.88 -14.12 -7.65
N GLU A 141 -2.01 -13.11 -7.78
CA GLU A 141 -0.67 -13.12 -7.15
C GLU A 141 -0.73 -12.91 -5.63
N ARG A 142 -1.74 -12.17 -5.15
CA ARG A 142 -2.03 -11.96 -3.72
C ARG A 142 -2.25 -13.27 -2.95
N ARG A 143 -2.65 -14.35 -3.64
CA ARG A 143 -2.87 -15.69 -3.06
C ARG A 143 -1.57 -16.46 -2.74
N LYS A 144 -0.41 -15.99 -3.20
CA LYS A 144 0.90 -16.63 -2.94
C LYS A 144 1.61 -16.10 -1.68
N VAL A 145 1.19 -14.96 -1.14
CA VAL A 145 1.77 -14.41 0.11
C VAL A 145 0.90 -14.84 1.28
N LYS A 146 1.32 -15.91 1.97
CA LYS A 146 0.69 -16.37 3.21
C LYS A 146 0.71 -15.24 4.24
N SER A 147 -0.47 -14.95 4.78
CA SER A 147 -0.72 -13.95 5.82
C SER A 147 0.20 -14.14 7.03
N VAL A 148 0.93 -13.09 7.40
CA VAL A 148 1.34 -12.86 8.79
C VAL A 148 0.20 -12.06 9.42
N ARG A 149 -0.48 -12.64 10.42
CA ARG A 149 -1.53 -11.96 11.17
C ARG A 149 -0.85 -10.98 12.13
N SER A 150 -1.10 -9.69 11.95
CA SER A 150 -0.80 -8.65 12.94
C SER A 150 -1.75 -8.84 14.12
N ALA A 151 -1.23 -8.81 15.34
CA ALA A 151 -2.05 -8.65 16.54
C ALA A 151 -2.55 -7.20 16.57
N ASP A 152 -3.83 -7.02 16.28
CA ASP A 152 -4.53 -5.73 16.09
C ASP A 152 -4.51 -4.77 17.32
N GLY A 153 -3.76 -5.10 18.39
CA GLY A 153 -3.63 -4.29 19.60
C GLY A 153 -2.27 -3.62 19.85
N PHE A 154 -1.28 -3.84 18.97
CA PHE A 154 0.08 -3.27 19.15
C PHE A 154 0.27 -1.92 18.43
N LEU A 155 -0.33 -1.75 17.25
CA LEU A 155 -0.16 -0.55 16.41
C LEU A 155 -0.76 0.72 17.03
N GLY A 156 -1.88 0.60 17.77
CA GLY A 156 -2.51 1.77 18.40
C GLY A 156 -1.69 2.40 19.52
N ARG A 157 -0.79 1.65 20.18
CA ARG A 157 -0.02 2.14 21.34
C ARG A 157 1.35 2.72 21.00
N LEU A 158 1.91 2.41 19.83
CA LEU A 158 3.19 3.00 19.40
C LEU A 158 3.00 4.41 18.82
N ASN A 159 1.82 4.73 18.29
CA ASN A 159 1.57 6.06 17.71
C ASN A 159 1.47 7.16 18.77
N GLU A 160 1.12 6.83 20.02
CA GLU A 160 1.03 7.80 21.13
C GLU A 160 2.36 8.01 21.88
N GLN A 161 3.38 7.18 21.62
CA GLN A 161 4.67 7.24 22.34
C GLN A 161 5.85 7.67 21.48
N CYS A 162 5.62 7.93 20.19
CA CYS A 162 6.61 8.42 19.24
C CYS A 162 6.14 9.70 18.54
N PHE A 163 5.81 10.73 19.32
CA PHE A 163 5.87 12.14 18.91
C PHE A 163 6.25 13.00 20.12
#